data_AF-A0A7W9UQL1-F1
#
_entry.id   AF-A0A7W9UQL1-F1
#
_cell.length_a   1.000
_cell.length_b   1.000
_cell.length_c   1.000
_cell.angle_alpha   90.00
_cell.angle_beta   90.00
_cell.angle_gamma   90.00
#
_symmetry.space_group_name_H-M   'P 1'
#
loop_
_entity.id
_entity.type
_entity.pdbx_description
1 polymer ?
#
loop_
_entity_poly.entity_id
_entity_poly.type
_entity_poly.pdbx_seq_one_letter_code
_entity_poly.pdbx_strand_id
1 'polypeptide(L)'
;MTQTWEHAKRVGHIQPRPGNFYYGSCGTTHYAAARFEAGAGATGDDRVQLQDEGSGLQFFRLSPGTAWWFVGSDTYPATGDCSRFAPADLARRWNCS
;
A
#
# COMPACT_ATOMS: atom_id res chain seq x y z
N MET A 1 13.43 -1.66 1.58
CA MET A 1 11.95 -1.75 1.48
C MET A 1 11.47 -2.42 0.19
N THR A 2 12.34 -2.65 -0.81
CA THR A 2 11.96 -3.02 -2.18
C THR A 2 11.23 -4.36 -2.36
N GLN A 3 11.49 -5.36 -1.51
CA GLN A 3 10.92 -6.72 -1.67
C GLN A 3 9.50 -6.90 -1.13
N THR A 4 8.99 -5.93 -0.38
CA THR A 4 7.77 -6.09 0.42
C THR A 4 6.48 -6.15 -0.41
N TRP A 5 6.37 -5.33 -1.46
CA TRP A 5 5.15 -5.24 -2.29
C TRP A 5 5.15 -6.22 -3.45
N GLU A 6 6.32 -6.55 -4.03
CA GLU A 6 6.45 -7.54 -5.11
C GLU A 6 5.87 -8.89 -4.67
N HIS A 7 6.16 -9.32 -3.44
CA HIS A 7 5.60 -10.54 -2.87
C HIS A 7 4.10 -10.42 -2.54
N ALA A 8 3.66 -9.26 -2.05
CA ALA A 8 2.27 -9.06 -1.64
C ALA A 8 1.30 -8.98 -2.83
N LYS A 9 1.76 -8.47 -3.98
CA LYS A 9 0.91 -8.18 -5.15
C LYS A 9 1.25 -9.02 -6.38
N ARG A 10 2.37 -9.74 -6.39
CA ARG A 10 2.87 -10.53 -7.53
C ARG A 10 3.09 -9.72 -8.82
N VAL A 11 3.33 -8.42 -8.71
CA VAL A 11 3.60 -7.53 -9.86
C VAL A 11 5.05 -7.06 -9.78
N GLY A 12 5.81 -7.32 -10.85
CA GLY A 12 7.28 -7.20 -10.85
C GLY A 12 7.81 -5.81 -11.21
N HIS A 13 7.00 -4.94 -11.82
CA HIS A 13 7.43 -3.63 -12.32
C HIS A 13 6.57 -2.46 -11.83
N ILE A 14 5.99 -2.58 -10.63
CA ILE A 14 5.37 -1.45 -9.92
C ILE A 14 6.16 -1.15 -8.65
N GLN A 15 6.28 0.14 -8.33
CA GLN A 15 7.03 0.61 -7.16
C GLN A 15 6.23 1.64 -6.36
N PRO A 16 6.43 1.77 -5.04
CA PRO A 16 5.79 2.82 -4.28
C PRO A 16 6.29 4.18 -4.76
N ARG A 17 5.36 5.11 -4.94
CA ARG A 17 5.65 6.48 -5.29
C ARG A 17 6.49 7.12 -4.18
N PRO A 18 7.70 7.64 -4.49
CA PRO A 18 8.53 8.33 -3.50
C PRO A 18 7.76 9.44 -2.79
N GLY A 19 7.97 9.59 -1.48
CA GLY A 19 7.33 10.63 -0.65
C GLY A 19 5.86 10.42 -0.30
N ASN A 20 5.22 9.33 -0.74
CA ASN A 20 3.82 9.00 -0.43
C ASN A 20 3.71 7.65 0.30
N PHE A 21 4.56 7.47 1.32
CA PHE A 21 4.61 6.26 2.11
C PHE A 21 4.23 6.57 3.55
N TYR A 22 3.13 5.98 4.03
CA TYR A 22 2.75 5.99 5.42
C TYR A 22 3.26 4.72 6.10
N TYR A 23 3.80 4.86 7.30
CA TYR A 23 4.32 3.75 8.09
C TYR A 23 4.02 3.95 9.57
N GLY A 24 3.81 2.86 10.29
CA GLY A 24 3.66 2.88 11.73
C GLY A 24 3.35 1.50 12.30
N SER A 25 3.14 1.45 13.61
CA SER A 25 2.86 0.21 14.32
C SER A 25 1.81 0.42 15.40
N CYS A 26 1.12 -0.66 15.74
CA CYS A 26 0.23 -0.75 16.88
C CYS A 26 0.52 -2.09 17.58
N GLY A 27 1.08 -2.02 18.79
CA GLY A 27 1.66 -3.19 19.44
C GLY A 27 2.79 -3.79 18.59
N THR A 28 2.66 -5.08 18.26
CA THR A 28 3.66 -5.83 17.48
C THR A 28 3.35 -5.91 15.99
N THR A 29 2.22 -5.33 15.56
CA THR A 29 1.82 -5.31 14.15
C THR A 29 2.25 -4.00 13.50
N HIS A 30 2.92 -4.10 12.35
CA HIS A 30 3.30 -2.96 11.54
C HIS A 30 2.31 -2.78 10.39
N TYR A 31 2.10 -1.52 10.03
CA TYR A 31 1.20 -1.11 8.98
C TYR A 31 1.96 -0.19 8.03
N ALA A 32 1.67 -0.32 6.75
CA ALA A 32 2.18 0.57 5.72
C ALA A 32 1.06 0.92 4.75
N ALA A 33 1.12 2.12 4.18
CA ALA A 33 0.27 2.50 3.08
C ALA A 33 1.06 3.23 2.01
N ALA A 34 0.86 2.88 0.74
CA ALA A 34 1.60 3.45 -0.37
C ALA A 34 0.72 3.56 -1.62
N ARG A 35 0.94 4.64 -2.38
CA ARG A 35 0.49 4.69 -3.79
C ARG A 35 1.60 4.11 -4.65
N PHE A 36 1.24 3.47 -5.75
CA PHE A 36 2.20 2.86 -6.66
C PHE A 36 2.29 3.64 -7.97
N GLU A 37 3.44 3.52 -8.61
CA GLU A 37 3.71 4.01 -9.95
C GLU A 37 4.37 2.92 -10.78
N ALA A 38 4.28 3.04 -12.10
CA ALA A 38 4.99 2.16 -13.01
C ALA A 38 6.51 2.33 -12.83
N GLY A 39 7.20 1.23 -12.54
CA GLY A 39 8.65 1.17 -12.49
C GLY A 39 9.28 1.11 -13.88
N ALA A 40 10.62 1.15 -13.91
CA ALA A 40 11.37 0.95 -15.14
C ALA A 40 11.10 -0.46 -15.70
N GLY A 41 10.70 -0.54 -16.98
CA GLY A 41 10.37 -1.80 -17.64
C GLY A 41 8.90 -2.23 -17.56
N ALA A 42 8.01 -1.42 -16.96
CA ALA A 42 6.58 -1.72 -16.90
C ALA A 42 5.98 -1.97 -18.29
N THR A 43 5.40 -3.16 -18.45
CA THR A 43 4.72 -3.63 -19.66
C THR A 43 3.36 -2.97 -19.84
N GLY A 44 2.65 -3.29 -20.93
CA GLY A 44 1.26 -2.89 -21.11
C GLY A 44 0.35 -3.41 -20.00
N ASP A 45 0.52 -4.68 -19.62
CA ASP A 45 -0.28 -5.34 -18.59
C ASP A 45 -0.05 -4.72 -17.21
N ASP A 46 1.21 -4.37 -16.88
CA ASP A 46 1.52 -3.68 -15.62
C ASP A 46 0.79 -2.33 -15.51
N ARG A 47 0.62 -1.62 -16.62
CA ARG A 47 -0.08 -0.33 -16.66
C ARG A 47 -1.59 -0.48 -16.52
N VAL A 48 -2.16 -1.54 -17.08
CA VAL A 48 -3.58 -1.89 -16.89
C VAL A 48 -3.81 -2.24 -15.42
N GLN A 49 -2.98 -3.11 -14.84
CA GLN A 49 -3.05 -3.44 -13.42
C GLN A 49 -2.89 -2.20 -12.52
N LEU A 50 -2.00 -1.26 -12.88
CA LEU A 50 -1.84 -0.01 -12.15
C LEU A 50 -3.07 0.91 -12.27
N GLN A 51 -3.79 0.89 -13.39
CA GLN A 51 -5.04 1.62 -13.52
C GLN A 51 -6.11 1.03 -12.59
N ASP A 52 -6.24 -0.29 -12.60
CA ASP A 52 -7.26 -1.02 -11.84
C ASP A 52 -6.99 -1.00 -10.33
N GLU A 53 -5.72 -1.17 -9.92
CA GLU A 53 -5.35 -1.36 -8.51
C GLU A 53 -4.42 -0.28 -7.95
N GLY A 54 -3.66 0.42 -8.80
CA GLY A 54 -2.56 1.30 -8.41
C GLY A 54 -2.91 2.78 -8.24
N SER A 55 -4.09 3.21 -8.70
CA SER A 55 -4.55 4.59 -8.57
C SER A 55 -4.91 4.98 -7.13
N GLY A 56 -5.35 4.00 -6.33
CA GLY A 56 -5.67 4.16 -4.91
C GLY A 56 -4.47 3.98 -3.97
N LEU A 57 -4.60 4.48 -2.73
CA LEU A 57 -3.66 4.17 -1.65
C LEU A 57 -3.85 2.70 -1.25
N GLN A 58 -2.79 1.89 -1.25
CA GLN A 58 -2.85 0.49 -0.86
C GLN A 58 -2.33 0.28 0.55
N PHE A 59 -2.98 -0.60 1.30
CA PHE A 59 -2.73 -0.87 2.70
C PHE A 59 -2.11 -2.24 2.89
N PHE A 60 -1.10 -2.30 3.73
CA PHE A 60 -0.36 -3.51 4.04
C PHE A 60 -0.23 -3.69 5.54
N ARG A 61 -0.20 -4.95 5.98
CA ARG A 61 0.00 -5.35 7.36
C ARG A 61 1.13 -6.36 7.47
N LEU A 62 1.96 -6.21 8.49
CA LEU A 62 2.97 -7.18 8.90
C LEU A 62 2.69 -7.58 10.34
N SER A 63 2.24 -8.83 10.51
CA SER A 63 2.08 -9.44 11.83
C SER A 63 3.39 -10.14 12.25
N PRO A 64 3.63 -10.31 13.56
CA PRO A 64 4.82 -11.01 14.05
C PRO A 64 4.96 -12.40 13.42
N GLY A 65 6.16 -12.74 12.96
CA GLY A 65 6.44 -14.04 12.35
C GLY A 65 5.83 -14.26 10.95
N THR A 66 5.25 -13.23 10.32
CA THR A 66 4.68 -13.32 8.97
C THR A 66 5.43 -12.39 8.00
N ALA A 67 5.14 -12.51 6.70
CA ALA A 67 5.53 -11.53 5.70
C ALA A 67 4.54 -10.34 5.66
N TRP A 68 4.81 -9.34 4.83
CA TRP A 68 3.83 -8.30 4.54
C TRP A 68 2.69 -8.84 3.70
N TRP A 69 1.47 -8.43 4.05
CA TRP A 69 0.25 -8.82 3.35
C TRP A 69 -0.53 -7.61 2.91
N PHE A 70 -1.06 -7.64 1.70
CA PHE A 70 -2.06 -6.69 1.23
C PHE A 70 -3.37 -6.91 1.99
N VAL A 71 -3.93 -5.84 2.57
CA VAL A 71 -5.20 -5.92 3.33
C VAL A 71 -6.34 -5.16 2.66
N GLY A 72 -6.04 -4.29 1.69
CA GLY A 72 -7.04 -3.56 0.92
C GLY A 72 -6.48 -2.30 0.28
N SER A 73 -7.32 -1.60 -0.45
CA SER A 73 -6.99 -0.32 -1.09
C SER A 73 -8.10 0.70 -0.87
N ASP A 74 -7.73 1.97 -1.00
CA ASP A 74 -8.65 3.08 -1.18
C ASP A 74 -9.46 2.91 -2.48
N THR A 75 -10.60 3.61 -2.56
CA THR A 75 -11.47 3.60 -3.72
C THR A 75 -10.99 4.58 -4.80
N TYR A 76 -11.64 4.55 -5.97
CA TYR A 76 -11.52 5.61 -6.97
C TYR A 76 -12.80 6.47 -7.00
N PRO A 77 -12.70 7.81 -6.90
CA PRO A 77 -11.50 8.60 -6.63
C PRO A 77 -10.95 8.34 -5.21
N ALA A 78 -9.65 8.59 -5.02
CA ALA A 78 -8.99 8.36 -3.73
C ALA A 78 -9.64 9.22 -2.63
N THR A 79 -10.10 8.58 -1.56
CA THR A 79 -10.71 9.25 -0.41
C THR A 79 -9.69 9.60 0.66
N GLY A 80 -8.55 8.89 0.68
CA GLY A 80 -7.60 8.96 1.79
C GLY A 80 -8.09 8.27 3.07
N ASP A 81 -9.24 7.58 3.05
CA ASP A 81 -9.75 6.84 4.19
C ASP A 81 -8.97 5.54 4.39
N CYS A 82 -8.13 5.53 5.42
CA CYS A 82 -7.41 4.35 5.88
C CYS A 82 -7.98 3.75 7.17
N SER A 83 -9.06 4.35 7.71
CA SER A 83 -9.67 3.95 9.00
C SER A 83 -10.23 2.52 8.95
N ARG A 84 -10.62 2.05 7.76
CA ARG A 84 -11.06 0.68 7.51
C ARG A 84 -9.96 -0.37 7.70
N PHE A 85 -8.69 0.02 7.58
CA PHE A 85 -7.55 -0.92 7.52
C PHE A 85 -6.53 -0.71 8.63
N ALA A 86 -6.43 0.49 9.20
CA ALA A 86 -5.52 0.85 10.27
C ALA A 86 -6.28 1.13 11.59
N PRO A 87 -5.68 0.84 12.77
CA PRO A 87 -6.26 1.24 14.05
C PRO A 87 -6.49 2.77 14.13
N ALA A 88 -7.53 3.21 14.84
CA ALA A 88 -7.95 4.61 14.88
C ALA A 88 -6.84 5.60 15.28
N ASP A 89 -5.99 5.25 16.25
CA ASP A 89 -4.84 6.07 16.63
C ASP A 89 -3.83 6.26 15.50
N LEU A 90 -3.61 5.23 14.69
CA LEU A 90 -2.69 5.27 13.57
C LEU A 90 -3.28 6.03 12.39
N ALA A 91 -4.56 5.79 12.08
CA ALA A 91 -5.29 6.52 11.03
C ALA A 91 -5.26 8.04 11.28
N ARG A 92 -5.48 8.47 12.52
CA ARG A 92 -5.33 9.89 12.92
C ARG A 92 -3.93 10.45 12.66
N ARG A 93 -2.87 9.68 12.99
CA ARG A 93 -1.48 10.11 12.78
C ARG A 93 -1.11 10.21 11.30
N TRP A 94 -1.70 9.37 10.47
CA TRP A 94 -1.54 9.42 9.01
C TRP A 94 -2.43 10.48 8.34
N ASN A 95 -3.23 11.21 9.14
CA ASN A 95 -4.19 12.21 8.65
C ASN A 95 -5.19 11.62 7.63
N CYS A 96 -5.57 10.36 7.83
CA CYS A 96 -6.71 9.76 7.15
C CYS A 96 -7.99 10.08 7.93
N SER A 97 -9.07 10.42 7.22
CA SER A 97 -10.41 10.65 7.80
C SER A 97 -11.23 9.38 7.84
#